data_AF-A0A839WAW7-F1
#
_entry.id   AF-A0A839WAW7-F1
#
_cell.length_a   1.000
_cell.length_b   1.000
_cell.length_c   1.000
_cell.angle_alpha   90.00
_cell.angle_beta   90.00
_cell.angle_gamma   90.00
#
_symmetry.space_group_name_H-M   'P 1'
#
loop_
_entity.id
_entity.type
_entity.pdbx_description
1 polymer ?
#
loop_
_entity_poly.entity_id
_entity_poly.type
_entity_poly.pdbx_seq_one_letter_code
_entity_poly.pdbx_strand_id
1 'polypeptide(L)'
;MSKRPTTITLTWRDENYGSIHRASAFRVAAEPVLTGAARKKLVQMFQQHFFSFHTRRNAWIAEGCPDNAPGDLSGALAAAGYTVAHAGCVPPPDLRHEHGHPHLPAWLDFAQLAAASAGMTSS
;
A
#
# COMPACT_ATOMS: atom_id res chain seq x y z
N MET A 1 17.80 20.43 -13.94
CA MET A 1 16.34 20.57 -13.78
C MET A 1 15.90 19.68 -12.63
N SER A 2 15.48 20.25 -11.49
CA SER A 2 14.90 19.46 -10.40
C SER A 2 13.57 18.90 -10.87
N LYS A 3 13.57 17.64 -11.30
CA LYS A 3 12.34 16.94 -11.69
C LYS A 3 11.49 16.86 -10.42
N ARG A 4 10.29 17.43 -10.45
CA ARG A 4 9.36 17.32 -9.30
C ARG A 4 9.23 15.84 -8.95
N PRO A 5 9.31 15.48 -7.65
CA PRO A 5 9.15 14.09 -7.25
C PRO A 5 7.78 13.59 -7.69
N THR A 6 7.75 12.40 -8.29
CA THR A 6 6.49 11.78 -8.68
C THR A 6 5.77 11.28 -7.43
N THR A 7 4.55 11.78 -7.23
CA THR A 7 3.68 11.34 -6.14
C THR A 7 2.77 10.22 -6.63
N ILE A 8 2.78 9.09 -5.94
CA ILE A 8 1.88 7.96 -6.15
C ILE A 8 0.86 7.96 -5.02
N THR A 9 -0.41 8.17 -5.35
CA THR A 9 -1.51 8.09 -4.39
C THR A 9 -2.14 6.71 -4.46
N LEU A 10 -2.06 5.96 -3.36
CA LEU A 10 -2.74 4.69 -3.17
C LEU A 10 -4.04 4.94 -2.40
N THR A 11 -5.16 4.89 -3.10
CA THR A 11 -6.50 5.01 -2.50
C THR A 11 -6.98 3.62 -2.10
N TRP A 12 -6.73 3.25 -0.85
CA TRP A 12 -7.10 1.96 -0.27
C TRP A 12 -8.61 1.82 -0.13
N ARG A 13 -9.09 0.61 -0.32
CA ARG A 13 -10.49 0.27 -0.24
C ARG A 13 -10.68 -0.89 0.72
N ASP A 14 -11.54 -0.66 1.71
CA ASP A 14 -12.17 -1.72 2.48
C ASP A 14 -13.37 -2.25 1.68
N GLU A 15 -13.09 -3.03 0.64
CA GLU A 15 -14.14 -3.81 0.00
C GLU A 15 -14.08 -5.21 0.60
N ASN A 16 -15.07 -5.56 1.40
CA ASN A 16 -15.30 -6.95 1.76
C ASN A 16 -15.73 -7.68 0.48
N TYR A 17 -14.80 -8.37 -0.18
CA TYR A 17 -14.95 -8.91 -1.53
C TYR A 17 -15.77 -10.22 -1.58
N GLY A 18 -16.87 -10.29 -0.83
CA GLY A 18 -17.72 -11.48 -0.76
C GLY A 18 -16.98 -12.69 -0.19
N SER A 19 -16.77 -13.74 -0.98
CA SER A 19 -16.08 -14.98 -0.58
C SER A 19 -14.56 -14.85 -0.48
N ILE A 20 -13.99 -13.69 -0.84
CA ILE A 20 -12.55 -13.46 -0.81
C ILE A 20 -12.16 -12.96 0.58
N HIS A 21 -11.72 -13.89 1.43
CA HIS A 21 -11.12 -13.56 2.72
C HIS A 21 -9.71 -12.99 2.51
N ARG A 22 -9.34 -11.97 3.30
CA ARG A 22 -7.98 -11.36 3.32
C ARG A 22 -7.57 -10.73 2.00
N ALA A 23 -8.45 -9.92 1.40
CA ALA A 23 -8.10 -9.12 0.23
C ALA A 23 -7.72 -7.69 0.63
N SER A 24 -6.65 -7.19 0.03
CA SER A 24 -6.29 -5.77 0.07
C SER A 24 -6.46 -5.19 -1.33
N ALA A 25 -7.08 -4.02 -1.43
CA ALA A 25 -7.29 -3.37 -2.72
C ALA A 25 -7.06 -1.87 -2.70
N PHE A 26 -6.60 -1.33 -3.82
CA PHE A 26 -6.43 0.11 -4.00
C PHE A 26 -6.69 0.58 -5.44
N ARG A 27 -6.99 1.86 -5.58
CA ARG A 27 -6.86 2.59 -6.84
C ARG A 27 -5.60 3.43 -6.81
N VAL A 28 -4.99 3.64 -7.97
CA VAL A 28 -3.75 4.40 -8.09
C VAL A 28 -3.94 5.66 -8.92
N ALA A 29 -3.40 6.76 -8.42
CA ALA A 29 -3.16 7.97 -9.19
C ALA A 29 -1.66 8.32 -9.12
N ALA A 30 -1.12 8.91 -10.17
CA ALA A 30 0.27 9.35 -10.22
C ALA A 30 0.33 10.80 -10.73
N GLU A 31 1.05 11.65 -10.02
CA GLU A 31 1.25 13.06 -10.37
C GLU A 31 2.76 13.39 -10.35
N PRO A 32 3.36 13.78 -11.49
CA PRO A 32 2.76 13.87 -12.81
C PRO A 32 2.38 12.49 -13.38
N VAL A 33 1.46 12.47 -14.34
CA VAL A 33 1.01 11.24 -15.01
C VAL A 33 2.19 10.48 -15.61
N LEU A 34 2.29 9.20 -15.26
CA LEU A 34 3.34 8.31 -15.77
C LEU A 34 2.94 7.68 -17.11
N THR A 35 3.88 7.65 -18.05
CA THR A 35 3.72 7.02 -19.37
C THR A 35 4.90 6.10 -19.70
N GLY A 36 4.73 5.28 -20.75
CA GLY A 36 5.79 4.41 -21.29
C GLY A 36 6.47 3.52 -20.25
N ALA A 37 7.81 3.56 -20.22
CA ALA A 37 8.63 2.73 -19.36
C ALA A 37 8.38 2.97 -17.86
N ALA A 38 8.10 4.20 -17.44
CA ALA A 38 7.85 4.52 -16.03
C ALA A 38 6.53 3.89 -15.55
N ARG A 39 5.47 3.97 -16.35
CA ARG A 39 4.20 3.28 -16.07
C ARG A 39 4.39 1.76 -16.01
N LYS A 40 5.15 1.20 -16.94
CA LYS A 40 5.44 -0.25 -16.96
C LYS A 40 6.18 -0.69 -15.70
N LYS A 41 7.19 0.07 -15.25
CA LYS A 41 7.93 -0.21 -14.02
C LYS A 41 7.01 -0.16 -12.80
N LEU A 42 6.13 0.85 -12.71
CA LEU A 42 5.16 0.96 -11.62
C LEU A 42 4.23 -0.26 -11.56
N VAL A 43 3.70 -0.69 -12.72
CA VAL A 43 2.86 -1.89 -12.82
C VAL A 43 3.61 -3.15 -12.38
N GLN A 44 4.87 -3.31 -12.80
CA GLN A 44 5.69 -4.45 -12.39
C GLN A 44 5.89 -4.49 -10.87
N MET A 45 6.09 -3.35 -10.22
CA MET A 45 6.19 -3.28 -8.76
C MET A 45 4.90 -3.75 -8.10
N PHE A 46 3.73 -3.31 -8.57
CA PHE A 46 2.45 -3.80 -8.02
C PHE A 46 2.34 -5.33 -8.09
N GLN A 47 2.69 -5.90 -9.24
CA GLN A 47 2.65 -7.35 -9.45
C GLN A 47 3.66 -8.12 -8.58
N GLN A 48 4.86 -7.56 -8.37
CA GLN A 48 5.88 -8.14 -7.48
C GLN A 48 5.44 -8.17 -6.02
N HIS A 49 4.55 -7.25 -5.63
CA HIS A 49 3.94 -7.21 -4.30
C HIS A 49 2.52 -7.81 -4.31
N PHE A 50 2.28 -8.81 -5.15
CA PHE A 50 1.06 -9.63 -5.21
C PHE A 50 -0.23 -8.92 -5.65
N PHE A 51 -0.15 -7.68 -6.11
CA PHE A 51 -1.33 -6.96 -6.60
C PHE A 51 -1.54 -7.19 -8.11
N SER A 52 -2.72 -7.68 -8.46
CA SER A 52 -3.17 -7.83 -9.84
C SER A 52 -4.28 -6.83 -10.17
N PHE A 53 -4.30 -6.31 -11.40
CA PHE A 53 -5.31 -5.34 -11.81
C PHE A 53 -6.63 -6.02 -12.18
N HIS A 54 -7.69 -5.68 -11.47
CA HIS A 54 -9.04 -6.15 -11.71
C HIS A 54 -9.83 -5.13 -12.54
N THR A 55 -10.00 -5.40 -13.83
CA THR A 55 -10.62 -4.48 -14.81
C THR A 55 -12.03 -4.01 -14.42
N ARG A 56 -12.92 -4.93 -14.02
CA ARG A 56 -14.31 -4.56 -13.66
C ARG A 56 -14.42 -3.62 -12.47
N ARG A 57 -13.43 -3.62 -11.57
CA ARG A 57 -13.42 -2.82 -10.35
C ARG A 57 -12.52 -1.60 -10.46
N ASN A 58 -11.74 -1.53 -11.55
CA ASN A 58 -10.72 -0.54 -11.80
C ASN A 58 -9.80 -0.37 -10.57
N ALA A 59 -9.31 -1.49 -10.04
CA ALA A 59 -8.54 -1.55 -8.81
C ALA A 59 -7.44 -2.62 -8.89
N TRP A 60 -6.37 -2.40 -8.14
CA TRP A 60 -5.33 -3.39 -7.86
C TRP A 60 -5.74 -4.18 -6.63
N ILE A 61 -5.74 -5.50 -6.72
CA ILE A 61 -6.22 -6.40 -5.68
C ILE A 61 -5.15 -7.44 -5.41
N ALA A 62 -4.83 -7.65 -4.14
CA ALA A 62 -4.07 -8.79 -3.66
C ALA A 62 -5.02 -9.71 -2.89
N GLU A 63 -5.10 -10.97 -3.29
CA GLU A 63 -5.97 -12.00 -2.69
C GLU A 63 -5.13 -13.01 -1.93
N GLY A 64 -5.54 -13.41 -0.72
CA GLY A 64 -4.81 -14.42 0.08
C GLY A 64 -3.36 -14.01 0.40
N CYS A 65 -3.10 -12.71 0.45
CA CYS A 65 -1.76 -12.15 0.51
C CYS A 65 -1.22 -12.14 1.96
N PRO A 66 0.12 -12.18 2.18
CA PRO A 66 0.71 -11.85 3.46
C PRO A 66 0.15 -10.56 4.07
N ASP A 67 -0.03 -10.59 5.39
CA ASP A 67 -0.75 -9.56 6.16
C ASP A 67 -0.15 -8.14 6.00
N ASN A 68 1.10 -8.02 5.54
CA ASN A 68 1.81 -6.74 5.35
C ASN A 68 1.98 -6.29 3.88
N ALA A 69 1.30 -6.91 2.91
CA ALA A 69 1.47 -6.55 1.50
C ALA A 69 1.25 -5.04 1.18
N PRO A 70 0.29 -4.33 1.81
CA PRO A 70 0.18 -2.87 1.67
C PRO A 70 1.43 -2.12 2.13
N GLY A 71 2.01 -2.52 3.27
CA GLY A 71 3.22 -1.93 3.82
C GLY A 71 4.44 -2.17 2.93
N ASP A 72 4.62 -3.43 2.49
CA ASP A 72 5.75 -3.83 1.64
C ASP A 72 5.73 -3.09 0.30
N LEU A 73 4.55 -2.95 -0.32
CA LEU A 73 4.40 -2.18 -1.56
C LEU A 73 4.76 -0.70 -1.34
N SER A 74 4.27 -0.11 -0.25
CA SER A 74 4.52 1.31 0.06
C SER A 74 6.00 1.57 0.30
N GLY A 75 6.68 0.67 1.03
CA GLY A 75 8.13 0.71 1.23
C GLY A 75 8.91 0.57 -0.07
N ALA A 76 8.52 -0.35 -0.96
CA ALA A 76 9.16 -0.53 -2.26
C ALA A 76 9.00 0.70 -3.16
N LEU A 77 7.83 1.33 -3.17
CA LEU A 77 7.59 2.58 -3.90
C LEU A 77 8.45 3.73 -3.38
N ALA A 78 8.54 3.89 -2.05
CA ALA A 78 9.39 4.89 -1.44
C ALA A 78 10.88 4.65 -1.76
N ALA A 79 11.34 3.39 -1.66
CA ALA A 79 12.71 3.00 -2.02
C ALA A 79 13.03 3.22 -3.50
N ALA A 80 12.03 3.14 -4.39
CA ALA A 80 12.17 3.46 -5.80
C ALA A 80 12.18 4.97 -6.11
N GLY A 81 12.08 5.83 -5.09
CA GLY A 81 12.14 7.28 -5.20
C GLY A 81 10.80 7.97 -5.44
N TYR A 82 9.68 7.27 -5.24
CA TYR A 82 8.35 7.87 -5.31
C TYR A 82 7.97 8.50 -3.96
N THR A 83 7.26 9.62 -4.01
CA THR A 83 6.51 10.10 -2.83
C THR A 83 5.20 9.31 -2.75
N VAL A 84 4.97 8.59 -1.66
CA VAL A 84 3.76 7.76 -1.50
C VAL A 84 2.75 8.51 -0.64
N ALA A 85 1.54 8.67 -1.16
CA ALA A 85 0.41 9.23 -0.43
C ALA A 85 -0.66 8.15 -0.28
N HIS A 86 -1.34 8.14 0.87
CA HIS A 86 -2.42 7.22 1.16
C HIS A 86 -3.74 7.97 1.29
N ALA A 87 -4.80 7.39 0.73
CA ALA A 87 -6.17 7.87 0.87
C ALA A 87 -7.11 6.68 1.09
N GLY A 88 -8.32 6.94 1.57
CA GLY A 88 -9.29 5.90 1.90
C GLY A 88 -8.97 5.17 3.22
N CYS A 89 -9.59 4.02 3.44
CA CYS A 89 -9.36 3.21 4.62
C CYS A 89 -8.33 2.13 4.30
N VAL A 90 -7.14 2.22 4.89
CA VAL A 90 -6.17 1.12 4.85
C VAL A 90 -6.72 0.01 5.75
N PRO A 91 -6.81 -1.24 5.30
CA PRO A 91 -7.17 -2.34 6.19
C PRO A 91 -6.20 -2.37 7.36
N PRO A 92 -6.66 -2.46 8.63
CA PRO A 92 -5.77 -2.56 9.76
C PRO A 92 -4.89 -3.82 9.64
N PRO A 93 -3.60 -3.75 10.02
CA PRO A 93 -2.66 -4.88 9.86
C PRO A 93 -3.00 -6.10 10.73
N ASP A 94 -3.92 -6.00 11.70
CA ASP A 94 -4.45 -7.14 12.43
C ASP A 94 -5.77 -6.74 13.12
N LEU A 95 -6.89 -7.36 12.74
CA LEU A 95 -8.07 -7.46 13.60
C LEU A 95 -8.30 -8.93 13.90
N ARG A 96 -7.35 -9.55 14.62
CA ARG A 96 -7.71 -10.57 15.59
C ARG A 96 -8.86 -10.02 16.44
N HIS A 97 -10.02 -10.65 16.30
CA HIS A 97 -11.00 -10.72 17.37
C HIS A 97 -10.33 -11.39 18.57
N GLU A 98 -9.58 -10.63 19.35
CA GLU A 98 -9.41 -10.94 20.77
C GLU A 98 -10.27 -9.94 21.54
N HIS A 99 -11.17 -10.48 22.37
CA HIS A 99 -12.00 -9.72 23.27
C HIS A 99 -11.16 -8.72 24.08
N GLY A 100 -11.54 -7.43 24.04
CA GLY A 100 -11.11 -6.41 25.00
C GLY A 100 -10.42 -5.19 24.38
N HIS A 101 -11.16 -4.08 24.30
CA HIS A 101 -10.69 -2.70 24.02
C HIS A 101 -9.40 -2.29 24.79
N PRO A 102 -8.64 -1.22 24.39
CA PRO A 102 -9.13 -0.01 23.72
C PRO A 102 -8.38 0.48 22.46
N HIS A 103 -9.19 0.93 21.51
CA HIS A 103 -9.02 2.01 20.53
C HIS A 103 -7.68 2.78 20.54
N LEU A 104 -6.86 2.53 19.52
CA LEU A 104 -5.96 3.54 18.97
C LEU A 104 -6.44 3.90 17.55
N PRO A 105 -6.50 5.20 17.19
CA PRO A 105 -7.11 5.60 15.95
C PRO A 105 -6.22 5.29 14.74
N ALA A 106 -6.86 4.96 13.62
CA ALA A 106 -6.30 4.49 12.34
C ALA A 106 -5.38 5.49 11.59
N TRP A 107 -4.87 6.52 12.28
CA TRP A 107 -4.02 7.57 11.70
C TRP A 107 -2.68 7.76 12.43
N LEU A 108 -2.35 6.95 13.46
CA LEU A 108 -1.02 7.00 14.08
C LEU A 108 0.04 6.30 13.19
N ASP A 109 0.61 7.12 12.31
CA ASP A 109 1.98 7.11 11.77
C ASP A 109 2.55 5.83 11.12
N PHE A 110 2.22 5.63 9.84
CA PHE A 110 3.08 4.86 8.92
C PHE A 110 4.51 5.41 8.83
N ALA A 111 4.74 6.70 9.15
CA ALA A 111 6.08 7.28 9.23
C ALA A 111 6.92 6.69 10.38
N GLN A 112 6.29 6.24 11.47
CA GLN A 112 7.00 5.60 12.59
C GLN A 112 7.28 4.12 12.34
N LEU A 113 6.44 3.40 11.59
CA LEU A 113 6.70 1.99 11.26
C LEU A 113 7.92 1.83 10.34
N ALA A 114 8.13 2.77 9.41
CA ALA A 114 9.33 2.82 8.58
C ALA A 114 10.60 3.21 9.36
N ALA A 115 10.45 3.97 10.46
CA ALA A 115 11.57 4.31 11.34
C ALA A 115 11.95 3.15 12.29
N ALA A 116 10.99 2.30 12.68
CA ALA A 116 11.22 1.18 13.57
C ALA A 116 12.04 0.03 12.93
N SER A 117 12.00 -0.13 11.61
CA SER A 117 12.79 -1.16 10.91
C SER A 117 14.26 -0.77 10.66
N ALA A 118 14.63 0.50 10.89
CA ALA A 118 16.01 0.99 10.74
C ALA A 118 16.84 0.96 12.04
N GLY A 119 16.26 0.52 13.17
CA GLY A 119 16.86 0.65 14.51
C GLY A 119 17.40 -0.63 15.17
N MET A 120 17.32 -1.80 14.54
CA MET A 120 17.76 -3.07 15.15
C MET A 120 19.12 -3.54 14.62
N THR A 121 20.13 -2.69 14.73
CA THR A 121 21.53 -3.14 14.84
C THR A 121 22.22 -2.26 15.86
N SER A 122 22.21 -2.67 17.13
CA SER A 122 23.31 -2.52 18.11
C SER A 122 22.79 -2.84 19.50
N SER A 123 23.08 -4.04 19.98
CA SER A 123 23.80 -4.32 21.24
C SER A 123 24.12 -5.80 21.30
#